data_AF-A0A7N0U0Y4-F1
#
_entry.id   AF-A0A7N0U0Y4-F1
#
_cell.length_a   1.000
_cell.length_b   1.000
_cell.length_c   1.000
_cell.angle_alpha   90.00
_cell.angle_beta   90.00
_cell.angle_gamma   90.00
#
_symmetry.space_group_name_H-M   'P 1'
#
loop_
_entity.id
_entity.type
_entity.pdbx_description
1 polymer ?
#
loop_
_entity_poly.entity_id
_entity_poly.type
_entity_poly.pdbx_seq_one_letter_code
_entity_poly.pdbx_strand_id
1 'polypeptide(L)'
;MADSDESGSIDWNSEDDREIEEACVVASSSRPRTPEFEPSRAMEIPASGSSAFRIKDQFRKMGFPEAMVVKAIEGNEGRSEEEILDTLLTYSAIGNDNEAERQSRNEMEHSKDNTLIYLSGDDRYPEEKPDQDEIVAVLVEMGYSEDEVLVALQRCGAETPIDELADFIGAAQMVKESDALAAVNEFTQWHNVSSTTTYSRQHKSCNHIEKKRKLLVPIPKNDGREEDMDVMHLPNPMIGYGVPGEPYAISYRTLPEAARGPPYFYYENVALAPKGVWAKISRFLYEVQPEFVDSAYFCAANRKRGYIHNLPISNRFALKPLPPRTIHEALPSTKKWWPSWDKRTKFNCLQTCIGSAKLTERIRKELEKSDMEPPSLVVQQRVLDECRRWNLVWVGKNKVAPLEPDEMEFLLGFPRDHTRGVSRTDRYKALGNTFQVDTVAYHLSVLKDVYPEGMNVLSLFSGIGGAEVALHKVGVPLKNVLSIEISEINRRILRSWWEQTDQKGTLVELDDVQRVTNDILDKWARNFGGFDLIIGGSPCNNLSGSNRVSRDGLEGAHSSLFFDYFRILDHVRSTGGIYQ
;
A
#
# COMPACT_ATOMS: atom_id res chain seq x y z
N MET A 1 -8.21 20.96 56.71
CA MET A 1 -8.40 19.51 56.93
C MET A 1 -9.01 19.00 55.63
N ALA A 2 -8.20 18.58 54.64
CA ALA A 2 -7.47 17.29 54.58
C ALA A 2 -8.49 16.14 54.69
N ASP A 3 -8.69 15.26 53.70
CA ASP A 3 -7.73 14.43 52.95
C ASP A 3 -8.49 13.78 51.76
N SER A 4 -7.97 13.77 50.51
CA SER A 4 -7.17 12.72 49.82
C SER A 4 -7.99 11.47 49.41
N ASP A 5 -7.73 10.67 48.39
CA ASP A 5 -6.92 10.64 47.16
C ASP A 5 -7.43 9.40 46.39
N GLU A 6 -7.38 9.39 45.05
CA GLU A 6 -6.86 8.29 44.21
C GLU A 6 -7.26 8.47 42.74
N SER A 7 -6.34 9.12 42.02
CA SER A 7 -6.25 9.12 40.56
C SER A 7 -5.59 7.83 40.08
N GLY A 8 -6.34 6.94 39.42
CA GLY A 8 -5.79 5.80 38.68
C GLY A 8 -5.26 6.22 37.31
N SER A 9 -3.97 6.53 37.24
CA SER A 9 -3.19 6.61 36.00
C SER A 9 -3.06 5.19 35.42
N ILE A 10 -3.79 4.89 34.34
CA ILE A 10 -3.64 3.61 33.63
C ILE A 10 -2.64 3.80 32.50
N ASP A 11 -1.47 3.20 32.72
CA ASP A 11 -0.38 3.01 31.78
C ASP A 11 -0.79 2.00 30.70
N TRP A 12 -0.88 2.44 29.45
CA TRP A 12 -1.19 1.60 28.29
C TRP A 12 -0.01 1.61 27.34
N ASN A 13 1.03 0.83 27.64
CA ASN A 13 2.23 0.79 26.79
C ASN A 13 3.01 -0.52 26.80
N SER A 14 2.41 -1.65 27.17
CA SER A 14 3.12 -2.93 27.13
C SER A 14 2.21 -4.04 26.66
N GLU A 15 2.21 -4.35 25.35
CA GLU A 15 1.82 -5.68 24.86
C GLU A 15 2.01 -5.89 23.33
N ASP A 16 2.41 -4.87 22.56
CA ASP A 16 2.58 -5.01 21.10
C ASP A 16 3.87 -5.75 20.64
N ASP A 17 4.65 -6.35 21.55
CA ASP A 17 6.01 -6.82 21.23
C ASP A 17 6.29 -8.32 21.43
N ARG A 18 5.29 -9.19 21.62
CA ARG A 18 5.58 -10.64 21.75
C ARG A 18 4.56 -11.54 21.06
N GLU A 19 5.10 -12.57 20.41
CA GLU A 19 4.45 -13.82 19.95
C GLU A 19 4.02 -13.88 18.47
N ILE A 20 4.99 -14.23 17.62
CA ILE A 20 4.77 -15.09 16.43
C ILE A 20 5.82 -16.20 16.48
N GLU A 21 5.54 -17.24 17.26
CA GLU A 21 6.08 -18.59 17.08
C GLU A 21 4.94 -19.58 17.36
N GLU A 22 4.91 -20.65 16.55
CA GLU A 22 4.08 -21.86 16.68
C GLU A 22 2.55 -21.76 16.47
N ALA A 23 2.09 -22.29 15.32
CA ALA A 23 1.60 -23.67 15.25
C ALA A 23 0.67 -23.85 14.05
N CYS A 24 1.08 -24.76 13.16
CA CYS A 24 0.28 -25.32 12.08
C CYS A 24 -0.61 -26.47 12.58
N VAL A 25 -1.40 -26.96 11.61
CA VAL A 25 -1.80 -28.34 11.35
C VAL A 25 -3.28 -28.77 11.59
N VAL A 26 -3.83 -29.29 10.47
CA VAL A 26 -4.83 -30.36 10.24
C VAL A 26 -6.32 -30.05 10.03
N ALA A 27 -6.65 -30.03 8.73
CA ALA A 27 -7.64 -30.80 7.96
C ALA A 27 -9.15 -30.84 8.30
N SER A 28 -9.90 -30.68 7.20
CA SER A 28 -11.32 -30.93 7.00
C SER A 28 -11.55 -32.26 6.29
N SER A 29 -12.62 -32.97 6.66
CA SER A 29 -13.22 -34.08 5.92
C SER A 29 -14.58 -33.70 5.29
N SER A 30 -14.81 -34.30 4.12
CA SER A 30 -16.06 -34.77 3.49
C SER A 30 -17.36 -33.92 3.46
N ARG A 31 -17.96 -33.88 2.26
CA ARG A 31 -19.37 -33.52 2.00
C ARG A 31 -20.13 -34.70 1.36
N PRO A 32 -21.44 -34.85 1.62
CA PRO A 32 -22.29 -35.91 1.07
C PRO A 32 -23.13 -35.48 -0.17
N ARG A 33 -23.89 -36.46 -0.68
CA ARG A 33 -24.52 -36.64 -2.01
C ARG A 33 -25.95 -36.07 -2.20
N THR A 34 -26.30 -35.85 -3.49
CA THR A 34 -27.57 -36.16 -4.26
C THR A 34 -28.91 -35.48 -3.87
N PRO A 35 -29.98 -35.41 -4.73
CA PRO A 35 -30.31 -36.31 -5.86
C PRO A 35 -30.96 -35.73 -7.15
N GLU A 36 -31.16 -36.70 -8.06
CA GLU A 36 -31.73 -36.81 -9.42
C GLU A 36 -33.15 -36.27 -9.67
N PHE A 37 -33.50 -35.94 -10.94
CA PHE A 37 -34.44 -36.69 -11.79
C PHE A 37 -34.54 -36.13 -13.24
N GLU A 38 -35.02 -36.98 -14.15
CA GLU A 38 -34.71 -37.09 -15.59
C GLU A 38 -35.96 -36.78 -16.50
N PRO A 39 -36.10 -37.18 -17.79
CA PRO A 39 -36.02 -36.33 -19.00
C PRO A 39 -37.27 -36.34 -19.94
N SER A 40 -37.30 -35.55 -21.04
CA SER A 40 -38.12 -35.87 -22.25
C SER A 40 -37.66 -35.19 -23.58
N ARG A 41 -37.13 -36.02 -24.51
CA ARG A 41 -37.45 -36.23 -25.95
C ARG A 41 -38.13 -35.13 -26.80
N ALA A 42 -37.97 -34.98 -28.11
CA ALA A 42 -36.92 -35.09 -29.14
C ALA A 42 -37.53 -34.52 -30.46
N MET A 43 -36.73 -33.99 -31.40
CA MET A 43 -37.09 -33.93 -32.83
C MET A 43 -35.83 -33.90 -33.71
N GLU A 44 -35.75 -34.88 -34.62
CA GLU A 44 -34.70 -35.17 -35.63
C GLU A 44 -34.79 -34.20 -36.84
N ILE A 45 -33.78 -34.01 -37.71
CA ILE A 45 -33.27 -34.83 -38.86
C ILE A 45 -32.17 -33.95 -39.58
N PRO A 46 -31.24 -34.37 -40.50
CA PRO A 46 -30.49 -35.62 -40.76
C PRO A 46 -28.95 -35.42 -40.81
N ALA A 47 -28.20 -36.53 -40.91
CA ALA A 47 -26.75 -36.58 -41.02
C ALA A 47 -26.19 -36.59 -42.46
N SER A 48 -24.91 -36.18 -42.52
CA SER A 48 -23.82 -36.72 -43.36
C SER A 48 -23.49 -36.01 -44.68
N GLY A 49 -22.28 -35.43 -44.71
CA GLY A 49 -21.55 -35.15 -45.96
C GLY A 49 -21.00 -33.73 -46.17
N SER A 50 -20.68 -32.92 -45.15
CA SER A 50 -20.01 -31.61 -45.40
C SER A 50 -19.29 -30.95 -44.19
N SER A 51 -19.38 -31.46 -42.96
CA SER A 51 -18.92 -30.69 -41.78
C SER A 51 -17.40 -30.60 -41.66
N ALA A 52 -16.66 -31.69 -41.90
CA ALA A 52 -15.21 -31.72 -41.68
C ALA A 52 -14.41 -30.77 -42.61
N PHE A 53 -14.90 -30.55 -43.84
CA PHE A 53 -14.22 -29.65 -44.78
C PHE A 53 -14.41 -28.17 -44.41
N ARG A 54 -15.58 -27.79 -43.87
CA ARG A 54 -15.84 -26.42 -43.39
C ARG A 54 -15.00 -26.08 -42.15
N ILE A 55 -14.91 -27.02 -41.21
CA ILE A 55 -14.14 -26.86 -39.98
C ILE A 55 -12.63 -26.71 -40.29
N LYS A 56 -12.10 -27.51 -41.23
CA LYS A 56 -10.71 -27.38 -41.69
C LYS A 56 -10.40 -26.00 -42.30
N ASP A 57 -11.27 -25.47 -43.15
CA ASP A 57 -11.07 -24.15 -43.78
C ASP A 57 -11.18 -22.99 -42.77
N GLN A 58 -12.03 -23.13 -41.75
CA GLN A 58 -12.22 -22.15 -40.68
C GLN A 58 -10.96 -22.00 -39.81
N PHE A 59 -10.40 -23.10 -39.32
CA PHE A 59 -9.17 -23.03 -38.50
C PHE A 59 -7.93 -22.65 -39.32
N ARG A 60 -7.88 -22.97 -40.62
CA ARG A 60 -6.84 -22.46 -41.51
C ARG A 60 -6.91 -20.93 -41.68
N LYS A 61 -8.12 -20.36 -41.79
CA LYS A 61 -8.33 -18.90 -41.82
C LYS A 61 -7.96 -18.19 -40.51
N MET A 62 -7.99 -18.92 -39.39
CA MET A 62 -7.55 -18.42 -38.08
C MET A 62 -6.02 -18.47 -37.89
N GLY A 63 -5.27 -18.98 -38.87
CA GLY A 63 -3.80 -18.94 -38.89
C GLY A 63 -3.10 -20.21 -38.40
N PHE A 64 -3.83 -21.29 -38.13
CA PHE A 64 -3.23 -22.56 -37.69
C PHE A 64 -2.65 -23.36 -38.88
N PRO A 65 -1.44 -23.94 -38.76
CA PRO A 65 -0.84 -24.79 -39.79
C PRO A 65 -1.71 -26.02 -40.11
N GLU A 66 -1.88 -26.31 -41.39
CA GLU A 66 -2.79 -27.36 -41.87
C GLU A 66 -2.48 -28.75 -41.28
N ALA A 67 -1.19 -29.07 -41.08
CA ALA A 67 -0.77 -30.32 -40.46
C ALA A 67 -1.21 -30.46 -38.98
N MET A 68 -1.29 -29.34 -38.25
CA MET A 68 -1.79 -29.32 -36.86
C MET A 68 -3.31 -29.44 -36.82
N VAL A 69 -4.01 -28.75 -37.74
CA VAL A 69 -5.47 -28.79 -37.85
C VAL A 69 -5.96 -30.19 -38.21
N VAL A 70 -5.28 -30.90 -39.11
CA VAL A 70 -5.63 -32.28 -39.46
C VAL A 70 -5.45 -33.22 -38.26
N LYS A 71 -4.32 -33.13 -37.54
CA LYS A 71 -4.09 -33.94 -36.33
C LYS A 71 -5.10 -33.66 -35.23
N ALA A 72 -5.43 -32.40 -34.98
CA ALA A 72 -6.38 -32.02 -33.94
C ALA A 72 -7.80 -32.49 -34.25
N ILE A 73 -8.18 -32.56 -35.53
CA ILE A 73 -9.49 -33.09 -35.97
C ILE A 73 -9.52 -34.61 -35.91
N GLU A 74 -8.45 -35.30 -36.31
CA GLU A 74 -8.35 -36.77 -36.24
C GLU A 74 -8.33 -37.28 -34.79
N GLY A 75 -7.66 -36.54 -33.88
CA GLY A 75 -7.64 -36.86 -32.45
C GLY A 75 -8.96 -36.60 -31.71
N ASN A 76 -9.88 -35.87 -32.34
CA ASN A 76 -11.16 -35.44 -31.75
C ASN A 76 -12.36 -35.71 -32.66
N GLU A 77 -12.33 -36.77 -33.48
CA GLU A 77 -13.43 -37.09 -34.38
C GLU A 77 -14.76 -37.26 -33.60
N GLY A 78 -15.75 -36.42 -33.92
CA GLY A 78 -17.08 -36.42 -33.29
C GLY A 78 -17.27 -35.46 -32.10
N ARG A 79 -16.25 -34.67 -31.74
CA ARG A 79 -16.29 -33.66 -30.68
C ARG A 79 -16.61 -32.25 -31.19
N SER A 80 -16.93 -31.34 -30.27
CA SER A 80 -17.36 -29.98 -30.57
C SER A 80 -16.21 -29.11 -31.11
N GLU A 81 -16.54 -28.04 -31.86
CA GLU A 81 -15.53 -27.12 -32.43
C GLU A 81 -14.65 -26.46 -31.36
N GLU A 82 -15.19 -26.27 -30.14
CA GLU A 82 -14.49 -25.68 -29.00
C GLU A 82 -13.38 -26.60 -28.46
N GLU A 83 -13.61 -27.92 -28.41
CA GLU A 83 -12.62 -28.90 -27.96
C GLU A 83 -11.47 -29.08 -28.97
N ILE A 84 -11.77 -28.94 -30.27
CA ILE A 84 -10.75 -28.95 -31.33
C ILE A 84 -9.87 -27.69 -31.23
N LEU A 85 -10.45 -26.52 -30.92
CA LEU A 85 -9.70 -25.29 -30.73
C LEU A 85 -8.79 -25.36 -29.49
N ASP A 86 -9.26 -25.92 -28.38
CA ASP A 86 -8.45 -26.10 -27.16
C ASP A 86 -7.26 -27.04 -27.40
N THR A 87 -7.48 -28.12 -28.17
CA THR A 87 -6.41 -29.03 -28.58
C THR A 87 -5.38 -28.33 -29.49
N LEU A 88 -5.84 -27.46 -30.40
CA LEU A 88 -4.96 -26.67 -31.27
C LEU A 88 -4.11 -25.67 -30.49
N LEU A 89 -4.71 -24.99 -29.51
CA LEU A 89 -3.99 -24.08 -28.62
C LEU A 89 -2.95 -24.84 -27.80
N THR A 90 -3.29 -26.04 -27.32
CA THR A 90 -2.36 -26.92 -26.61
C THR A 90 -1.18 -27.34 -27.49
N TYR A 91 -1.43 -27.75 -28.75
CA TYR A 91 -0.34 -28.06 -29.68
C TYR A 91 0.53 -26.86 -30.03
N SER A 92 -0.05 -25.65 -30.08
CA SER A 92 0.72 -24.42 -30.30
C SER A 92 1.60 -24.05 -29.10
N ALA A 93 1.16 -24.37 -27.88
CA ALA A 93 1.93 -24.16 -26.66
C ALA A 93 3.10 -25.15 -26.52
N ILE A 94 2.89 -26.42 -26.88
CA ILE A 94 3.93 -27.46 -26.83
C ILE A 94 4.91 -27.34 -28.02
N GLY A 95 4.46 -26.77 -29.14
CA GLY A 95 5.23 -26.64 -30.37
C GLY A 95 6.29 -25.54 -30.40
N ASN A 96 6.45 -24.75 -29.34
CA ASN A 96 7.36 -23.60 -29.32
C ASN A 96 8.68 -23.80 -28.56
N ASP A 97 8.92 -24.99 -27.97
CA ASP A 97 10.13 -25.27 -27.18
C ASP A 97 11.11 -26.28 -27.81
N ASN A 98 10.93 -26.65 -29.09
CA ASN A 98 11.76 -27.69 -29.73
C ASN A 98 12.39 -27.26 -31.05
N GLU A 99 13.28 -26.27 -31.04
CA GLU A 99 14.26 -26.07 -32.14
C GLU A 99 15.71 -25.70 -31.71
N ALA A 100 16.06 -25.73 -30.42
CA ALA A 100 17.42 -25.35 -29.98
C ALA A 100 18.36 -26.50 -29.56
N GLU A 101 17.92 -27.76 -29.43
CA GLU A 101 18.77 -28.86 -28.93
C GLU A 101 18.79 -30.11 -29.83
N ARG A 102 18.96 -29.92 -31.14
CA ARG A 102 19.28 -31.02 -32.06
C ARG A 102 20.66 -30.88 -32.66
N GLN A 103 21.70 -30.82 -31.82
CA GLN A 103 23.09 -31.03 -32.24
C GLN A 103 24.03 -31.24 -31.04
N SER A 104 23.86 -32.33 -30.29
CA SER A 104 24.97 -33.02 -29.60
C SER A 104 24.47 -34.15 -28.69
N ARG A 105 24.37 -35.37 -29.23
CA ARG A 105 24.82 -36.63 -28.57
C ARG A 105 24.35 -37.82 -29.39
N ASN A 106 25.26 -38.29 -30.24
CA ASN A 106 25.35 -39.72 -30.54
C ASN A 106 26.34 -40.33 -29.54
N GLU A 107 26.08 -41.59 -29.20
CA GLU A 107 26.87 -42.50 -28.34
C GLU A 107 26.67 -42.23 -26.84
N MET A 108 26.21 -43.16 -25.98
CA MET A 108 26.40 -44.60 -25.96
C MET A 108 25.28 -45.25 -25.11
N GLU A 109 24.75 -46.37 -25.60
CA GLU A 109 23.75 -47.23 -24.93
C GLU A 109 24.31 -48.00 -23.72
N HIS A 110 23.43 -48.30 -22.76
CA HIS A 110 23.27 -49.51 -21.92
C HIS A 110 22.78 -49.09 -20.51
N SER A 111 21.81 -49.71 -19.84
CA SER A 111 20.98 -50.90 -20.05
C SER A 111 20.04 -50.98 -18.82
N LYS A 112 18.81 -51.49 -19.03
CA LYS A 112 17.80 -51.96 -18.04
C LYS A 112 16.95 -50.88 -17.37
N ASP A 113 15.64 -51.03 -17.20
CA ASP A 113 14.69 -52.04 -17.65
C ASP A 113 13.29 -51.39 -17.56
N ASN A 114 12.43 -51.76 -18.51
CA ASN A 114 11.00 -51.49 -18.52
C ASN A 114 10.31 -51.96 -17.22
N THR A 115 9.28 -51.25 -16.74
CA THR A 115 7.93 -51.82 -16.57
C THR A 115 6.89 -50.71 -16.47
N LEU A 116 6.00 -50.69 -17.46
CA LEU A 116 4.73 -49.97 -17.47
C LEU A 116 3.72 -50.78 -16.65
N ILE A 117 3.13 -50.18 -15.61
CA ILE A 117 1.94 -50.72 -14.94
C ILE A 117 0.84 -49.67 -15.02
N TYR A 118 -0.14 -49.95 -15.88
CA TYR A 118 -1.50 -49.42 -15.78
C TYR A 118 -2.23 -50.27 -14.74
N LEU A 119 -2.95 -49.64 -13.80
CA LEU A 119 -4.30 -49.99 -13.30
C LEU A 119 -4.54 -49.44 -11.90
N SER A 120 -5.58 -48.59 -11.81
CA SER A 120 -6.67 -48.61 -10.83
C SER A 120 -6.45 -49.32 -9.49
N GLY A 121 -6.71 -48.60 -8.38
CA GLY A 121 -7.07 -49.25 -7.11
C GLY A 121 -6.59 -48.49 -5.89
N ASP A 122 -7.56 -48.02 -5.12
CA ASP A 122 -7.48 -47.69 -3.70
C ASP A 122 -6.61 -48.70 -2.94
N ASP A 123 -5.51 -48.24 -2.34
CA ASP A 123 -4.89 -48.92 -1.19
C ASP A 123 -4.08 -47.93 -0.34
N ARG A 124 -4.39 -47.96 0.96
CA ARG A 124 -3.70 -47.22 2.02
C ARG A 124 -2.33 -47.85 2.28
N TYR A 125 -1.26 -47.09 2.08
CA TYR A 125 0.05 -47.29 2.71
C TYR A 125 0.59 -45.92 3.17
N PRO A 126 1.33 -45.86 4.30
CA PRO A 126 1.92 -44.62 4.77
C PRO A 126 3.07 -44.21 3.83
N GLU A 127 3.01 -42.99 3.28
CA GLU A 127 4.14 -42.37 2.60
C GLU A 127 5.29 -42.22 3.62
N GLU A 128 6.38 -42.97 3.42
CA GLU A 128 7.64 -42.68 4.09
C GLU A 128 8.17 -41.35 3.51
N LYS A 129 8.55 -40.43 4.40
CA LYS A 129 9.07 -39.12 4.02
C LYS A 129 10.38 -39.30 3.24
N PRO A 130 10.58 -38.60 2.12
CA PRO A 130 11.83 -38.67 1.37
C PRO A 130 13.00 -38.21 2.25
N ASP A 131 14.11 -38.93 2.18
CA ASP A 131 15.31 -38.61 2.94
C ASP A 131 15.94 -37.31 2.43
N GLN A 132 16.68 -36.62 3.29
CA GLN A 132 17.28 -35.31 2.98
C GLN A 132 18.21 -35.40 1.77
N ASP A 133 18.87 -36.55 1.57
CA ASP A 133 19.74 -36.82 0.43
C ASP A 133 18.97 -36.94 -0.91
N GLU A 134 17.70 -37.37 -0.86
CA GLU A 134 16.84 -37.50 -2.05
C GLU A 134 16.29 -36.14 -2.49
N ILE A 135 15.99 -35.25 -1.54
CA ILE A 135 15.60 -33.85 -1.81
C ILE A 135 16.77 -33.08 -2.45
N VAL A 136 18.00 -33.29 -1.95
CA VAL A 136 19.19 -32.66 -2.52
C VAL A 136 19.43 -33.12 -3.95
N ALA A 137 19.30 -34.43 -4.22
CA ALA A 137 19.48 -34.99 -5.56
C ALA A 137 18.50 -34.39 -6.58
N VAL A 138 17.22 -34.26 -6.23
CA VAL A 138 16.18 -33.70 -7.12
C VAL A 138 16.45 -32.24 -7.45
N LEU A 139 16.81 -31.41 -6.47
CA LEU A 139 17.08 -29.98 -6.70
C LEU A 139 18.38 -29.74 -7.48
N VAL A 140 19.39 -30.59 -7.28
CA VAL A 140 20.62 -30.54 -8.10
C VAL A 140 20.34 -30.98 -9.54
N GLU A 141 19.48 -31.99 -9.75
CA GLU A 141 19.04 -32.39 -11.10
C GLU A 141 18.21 -31.30 -11.80
N MET A 142 17.49 -30.48 -11.03
CA MET A 142 16.80 -29.26 -11.53
C MET A 142 17.75 -28.09 -11.85
N GLY A 143 19.06 -28.25 -11.64
CA GLY A 143 20.09 -27.28 -12.05
C GLY A 143 20.55 -26.32 -10.96
N TYR A 144 20.13 -26.50 -9.71
CA TYR A 144 20.62 -25.70 -8.58
C TYR A 144 21.96 -26.23 -8.05
N SER A 145 22.82 -25.34 -7.53
CA SER A 145 24.09 -25.79 -6.93
C SER A 145 23.86 -26.44 -5.57
N GLU A 146 24.62 -27.49 -5.27
CA GLU A 146 24.49 -28.25 -4.01
C GLU A 146 24.64 -27.33 -2.77
N ASP A 147 25.54 -26.35 -2.84
CA ASP A 147 25.73 -25.34 -1.79
C ASP A 147 24.46 -24.47 -1.57
N GLU A 148 23.73 -24.13 -2.62
CA GLU A 148 22.50 -23.34 -2.52
C GLU A 148 21.33 -24.15 -1.96
N VAL A 149 21.26 -25.43 -2.33
CA VAL A 149 20.26 -26.36 -1.80
C VAL A 149 20.48 -26.61 -0.31
N LEU A 150 21.73 -26.79 0.13
CA LEU A 150 22.06 -26.95 1.55
C LEU A 150 21.74 -25.71 2.37
N VAL A 151 22.01 -24.50 1.83
CA VAL A 151 21.65 -23.24 2.49
C VAL A 151 20.13 -23.06 2.58
N ALA A 152 19.38 -23.46 1.54
CA ALA A 152 17.93 -23.43 1.55
C ALA A 152 17.33 -24.40 2.58
N LEU A 153 17.85 -25.63 2.66
CA LEU A 153 17.46 -26.63 3.66
C LEU A 153 17.76 -26.18 5.09
N GLN A 154 18.90 -25.52 5.32
CA GLN A 154 19.27 -24.98 6.64
C GLN A 154 18.33 -23.85 7.09
N ARG A 155 17.79 -23.06 6.15
CA ARG A 155 16.95 -21.90 6.46
C ARG A 155 15.45 -22.20 6.48
N CYS A 156 14.98 -23.09 5.62
CA CYS A 156 13.57 -23.43 5.51
C CYS A 156 13.21 -24.67 6.35
N GLY A 157 14.19 -25.53 6.61
CA GLY A 157 14.03 -26.78 7.35
C GLY A 157 13.74 -27.97 6.41
N ALA A 158 14.18 -29.15 6.83
CA ALA A 158 14.15 -30.39 6.03
C ALA A 158 12.73 -30.94 5.71
N GLU A 159 11.69 -30.31 6.25
CA GLU A 159 10.28 -30.68 6.07
C GLU A 159 9.55 -29.77 5.05
N THR A 160 10.29 -28.85 4.43
CA THR A 160 9.77 -27.89 3.44
C THR A 160 9.58 -28.59 2.09
N PRO A 161 8.44 -28.38 1.38
CA PRO A 161 8.25 -29.01 0.09
C PRO A 161 9.22 -28.44 -0.97
N ILE A 162 9.56 -29.27 -1.97
CA ILE A 162 10.64 -29.02 -2.95
C ILE A 162 10.38 -27.74 -3.77
N ASP A 163 9.12 -27.40 -4.03
CA ASP A 163 8.70 -26.17 -4.72
C ASP A 163 9.04 -24.91 -3.92
N GLU A 164 8.77 -24.90 -2.61
CA GLU A 164 9.15 -23.77 -1.74
C GLU A 164 10.67 -23.61 -1.59
N LEU A 165 11.42 -24.73 -1.59
CA LEU A 165 12.90 -24.69 -1.60
C LEU A 165 13.45 -24.14 -2.91
N ALA A 166 12.88 -24.54 -4.06
CA ALA A 166 13.27 -24.02 -5.37
C ALA A 166 12.97 -22.51 -5.51
N ASP A 167 11.82 -22.06 -5.01
CA ASP A 167 11.45 -20.64 -4.98
C ASP A 167 12.41 -19.82 -4.09
N PHE A 168 12.83 -20.38 -2.95
CA PHE A 168 13.79 -19.73 -2.06
C PHE A 168 15.17 -19.57 -2.72
N ILE A 169 15.66 -20.62 -3.41
CA ILE A 169 16.93 -20.57 -4.13
C ILE A 169 16.85 -19.59 -5.30
N GLY A 170 15.76 -19.63 -6.07
CA GLY A 170 15.51 -18.70 -7.18
C GLY A 170 15.50 -17.24 -6.71
N ALA A 171 14.80 -16.94 -5.62
CA ALA A 171 14.80 -15.60 -5.03
C ALA A 171 16.21 -15.15 -4.59
N ALA A 172 17.00 -16.05 -4.00
CA ALA A 172 18.37 -15.77 -3.58
C ALA A 172 19.33 -15.52 -4.76
N GLN A 173 19.18 -16.26 -5.86
CA GLN A 173 19.97 -16.08 -7.08
C GLN A 173 19.66 -14.74 -7.77
N MET A 174 18.38 -14.34 -7.84
CA MET A 174 17.99 -13.04 -8.40
C MET A 174 18.60 -11.85 -7.65
N VAL A 175 18.76 -11.94 -6.33
CA VAL A 175 19.42 -10.91 -5.51
C VAL A 175 20.93 -10.87 -5.77
N LYS A 176 21.58 -12.04 -5.86
CA LYS A 176 23.02 -12.10 -6.17
C LYS A 176 23.33 -11.55 -7.56
N GLU A 177 22.48 -11.81 -8.56
CA GLU A 177 22.64 -11.27 -9.91
C GLU A 177 22.41 -9.75 -9.97
N SER A 178 21.44 -9.22 -9.21
CA SER A 178 21.26 -7.76 -9.12
C SER A 178 22.43 -7.06 -8.44
N ASP A 179 23.00 -7.67 -7.41
CA ASP A 179 24.15 -7.12 -6.68
C ASP A 179 25.43 -7.17 -7.52
N ALA A 180 25.62 -8.22 -8.32
CA ALA A 180 26.72 -8.31 -9.27
C ALA A 180 26.62 -7.25 -10.38
N LEU A 181 25.40 -6.96 -10.87
CA LEU A 181 25.17 -5.91 -11.87
C LEU A 181 25.41 -4.50 -11.30
N ALA A 182 25.08 -4.29 -10.02
CA ALA A 182 25.34 -3.04 -9.31
C ALA A 182 26.85 -2.78 -9.12
N ALA A 183 27.62 -3.82 -8.79
CA ALA A 183 29.08 -3.72 -8.61
C ALA A 183 29.83 -3.40 -9.93
N VAL A 184 29.35 -3.89 -11.08
CA VAL A 184 29.94 -3.59 -12.39
C VAL A 184 29.66 -2.13 -12.81
N ASN A 185 28.51 -1.57 -12.42
CA ASN A 185 28.17 -0.17 -12.66
C ASN A 185 28.93 0.82 -11.75
N GLU A 186 29.31 0.40 -10.53
CA GLU A 186 30.16 1.23 -9.65
C GLU A 186 31.59 1.39 -10.18
N PHE A 187 32.14 0.39 -10.87
CA PHE A 187 33.53 0.42 -11.35
C PHE A 187 33.75 1.39 -12.54
N THR A 188 32.69 1.76 -13.27
CA THR A 188 32.78 2.63 -14.45
C THR A 188 32.58 4.12 -14.15
N GLN A 189 32.01 4.49 -12.99
CA GLN A 189 31.75 5.89 -12.62
C GLN A 189 32.93 6.61 -11.96
N TRP A 190 33.92 5.90 -11.41
CA TRP A 190 35.01 6.49 -10.61
C TRP A 190 36.19 7.08 -11.41
N HIS A 191 36.20 6.97 -12.74
CA HIS A 191 37.32 7.47 -13.57
C HIS A 191 37.14 8.86 -14.20
N ASN A 192 36.02 9.55 -13.98
CA ASN A 192 35.73 10.79 -14.73
C ASN A 192 35.33 12.02 -13.90
N VAL A 193 35.83 12.23 -12.68
CA VAL A 193 35.88 13.59 -12.09
C VAL A 193 37.07 13.73 -11.13
N SER A 194 38.23 14.14 -11.66
CA SER A 194 39.32 14.72 -10.86
C SER A 194 39.58 16.14 -11.34
N SER A 195 39.22 17.12 -10.53
CA SER A 195 39.78 18.47 -10.60
C SER A 195 39.64 19.16 -9.24
N THR A 196 40.81 19.40 -8.66
CA THR A 196 41.17 20.02 -7.39
C THR A 196 40.67 21.45 -7.19
N THR A 197 40.22 21.81 -5.98
CA THR A 197 40.66 23.05 -5.30
C THR A 197 40.50 22.94 -3.77
N THR A 198 41.53 23.37 -3.06
CA THR A 198 41.78 23.29 -1.61
C THR A 198 41.41 24.58 -0.85
N TYR A 199 41.54 24.52 0.49
CA TYR A 199 41.53 25.58 1.53
C TYR A 199 40.19 25.85 2.24
N SER A 200 40.09 26.02 3.58
CA SER A 200 40.94 25.72 4.74
C SER A 200 40.12 26.03 6.01
N ARG A 201 40.16 25.17 7.03
CA ARG A 201 39.59 25.40 8.37
C ARG A 201 40.52 26.27 9.22
N GLN A 202 39.99 27.29 9.91
CA GLN A 202 40.64 27.88 11.08
C GLN A 202 39.64 28.08 12.23
N HIS A 203 39.91 27.38 13.33
CA HIS A 203 39.37 27.63 14.66
C HIS A 203 40.07 28.85 15.29
N LYS A 204 39.32 29.72 15.96
CA LYS A 204 39.85 30.58 17.04
C LYS A 204 38.87 30.63 18.21
N SER A 205 39.45 30.41 19.40
CA SER A 205 38.88 30.40 20.74
C SER A 205 38.88 31.81 21.35
N CYS A 206 37.88 32.13 22.19
CA CYS A 206 38.07 32.94 23.39
C CYS A 206 36.87 32.81 24.36
N ASN A 207 37.16 32.60 25.64
CA ASN A 207 36.25 32.66 26.79
C ASN A 207 36.24 34.07 27.40
N HIS A 208 35.08 34.62 27.79
CA HIS A 208 34.75 34.99 29.19
C HIS A 208 33.36 35.64 29.36
N ILE A 209 32.51 34.95 30.13
CA ILE A 209 31.61 35.35 31.24
C ILE A 209 31.17 36.83 31.35
N GLU A 210 29.84 37.04 31.32
CA GLU A 210 29.12 37.80 32.36
C GLU A 210 27.65 37.34 32.50
N LYS A 211 27.21 37.14 33.75
CA LYS A 211 25.91 36.61 34.18
C LYS A 211 24.97 37.73 34.63
N LYS A 212 23.67 37.63 34.28
CA LYS A 212 22.41 37.86 35.06
C LYS A 212 21.30 38.25 34.07
N ARG A 213 20.04 37.78 34.13
CA ARG A 213 19.22 37.19 35.20
C ARG A 213 18.09 36.35 34.56
N LYS A 214 17.79 35.21 35.19
CA LYS A 214 16.76 34.22 34.84
C LYS A 214 15.36 34.67 35.28
N LEU A 215 14.32 34.30 34.52
CA LEU A 215 13.00 33.92 35.03
C LEU A 215 12.71 32.52 34.46
N LEU A 216 12.48 31.57 35.37
CA LEU A 216 12.58 30.13 35.17
C LEU A 216 11.34 29.54 34.48
N VAL A 217 11.58 28.80 33.39
CA VAL A 217 10.76 27.64 32.97
C VAL A 217 11.28 26.41 33.75
N PRO A 218 10.42 25.52 34.28
CA PRO A 218 10.88 24.26 34.87
C PRO A 218 11.40 23.30 33.79
N ILE A 219 12.68 22.99 33.84
CA ILE A 219 13.33 21.91 33.07
C ILE A 219 13.42 20.69 34.00
N PRO A 220 12.93 19.49 33.62
CA PRO A 220 13.24 18.26 34.33
C PRO A 220 14.75 17.95 34.18
N LYS A 221 15.37 17.57 35.29
CA LYS A 221 16.82 17.32 35.40
C LYS A 221 17.24 16.18 34.47
N ASN A 222 18.31 16.45 33.72
CA ASN A 222 18.99 15.48 32.88
C ASN A 222 20.05 14.78 33.74
N ASP A 223 19.84 13.51 34.04
CA ASP A 223 20.88 12.65 34.61
C ASP A 223 21.74 12.16 33.44
N GLY A 224 23.03 12.45 33.50
CA GLY A 224 23.95 12.30 32.38
C GLY A 224 24.02 10.87 31.82
N ARG A 225 23.63 10.73 30.56
CA ARG A 225 24.18 9.77 29.61
C ARG A 225 24.35 10.48 28.27
N GLU A 226 25.59 10.62 27.84
CA GLU A 226 25.90 10.88 26.44
C GLU A 226 25.53 9.61 25.67
N GLU A 227 24.39 9.63 24.97
CA GLU A 227 24.00 8.80 23.81
C GLU A 227 22.47 8.85 23.67
N ASP A 228 21.95 9.83 22.92
CA ASP A 228 20.62 9.77 22.25
C ASP A 228 20.45 10.99 21.32
N MET A 229 21.45 11.24 20.46
CA MET A 229 21.22 12.05 19.27
C MET A 229 20.54 11.11 18.27
N ASP A 230 19.29 11.43 17.89
CA ASP A 230 18.61 11.02 16.64
C ASP A 230 17.31 10.20 16.78
N VAL A 231 16.71 10.03 17.97
CA VAL A 231 15.33 9.48 18.06
C VAL A 231 14.32 10.64 18.10
N MET A 232 13.69 10.95 16.96
CA MET A 232 12.52 11.83 16.90
C MET A 232 11.36 11.20 17.69
N HIS A 233 11.08 11.68 18.89
CA HIS A 233 9.93 11.26 19.68
C HIS A 233 8.64 11.86 19.10
N LEU A 234 7.68 11.02 18.72
CA LEU A 234 6.35 11.47 18.31
C LEU A 234 5.63 12.10 19.51
N PRO A 235 4.97 13.26 19.35
CA PRO A 235 4.25 13.91 20.43
C PRO A 235 3.08 13.04 20.90
N ASN A 236 2.86 13.00 22.22
CA ASN A 236 1.69 12.36 22.82
C ASN A 236 1.03 13.36 23.79
N PRO A 237 -0.17 13.88 23.50
CA PRO A 237 -1.05 13.51 22.38
C PRO A 237 -0.62 14.10 21.01
N MET A 238 -0.91 13.38 19.91
CA MET A 238 -0.63 13.81 18.53
C MET A 238 -1.68 14.81 18.02
N ILE A 239 -1.65 16.05 18.53
CA ILE A 239 -2.60 17.12 18.20
C ILE A 239 -2.02 18.21 17.29
N GLY A 240 -0.80 18.02 16.75
CA GLY A 240 -0.13 18.99 15.88
C GLY A 240 0.00 20.37 16.53
N TYR A 241 -0.34 21.42 15.79
CA TYR A 241 -0.43 22.79 16.29
C TYR A 241 -1.79 23.12 16.92
N GLY A 242 -2.66 22.13 17.09
CA GLY A 242 -3.96 22.25 17.74
C GLY A 242 -5.08 21.67 16.87
N VAL A 243 -6.00 20.93 17.47
CA VAL A 243 -7.14 20.29 16.80
C VAL A 243 -8.48 20.83 17.33
N PRO A 244 -9.59 20.68 16.59
CA PRO A 244 -10.89 21.19 17.01
C PRO A 244 -11.38 20.60 18.35
N GLY A 245 -11.61 21.48 19.32
CA GLY A 245 -12.16 21.13 20.63
C GLY A 245 -11.11 20.83 21.71
N GLU A 246 -9.82 20.87 21.38
CA GLU A 246 -8.74 20.68 22.36
C GLU A 246 -8.20 22.02 22.87
N PRO A 247 -7.89 22.15 24.18
CA PRO A 247 -7.49 23.42 24.78
C PRO A 247 -6.04 23.83 24.44
N TYR A 248 -5.20 22.88 24.03
CA TYR A 248 -3.78 23.10 23.76
C TYR A 248 -3.55 23.35 22.27
N ALA A 249 -3.73 24.60 21.84
CA ALA A 249 -3.38 25.04 20.49
C ALA A 249 -2.11 25.90 20.52
N ILE A 250 -1.17 25.59 19.63
CA ILE A 250 0.01 26.41 19.41
C ILE A 250 -0.43 27.58 18.54
N SER A 251 -0.44 28.79 19.11
CA SER A 251 -0.89 30.00 18.41
C SER A 251 0.21 30.68 17.60
N TYR A 252 1.46 30.26 17.75
CA TYR A 252 2.61 30.89 17.10
C TYR A 252 3.71 29.88 16.76
N ARG A 253 4.25 30.01 15.54
CA ARG A 253 5.48 29.33 15.12
C ARG A 253 6.33 30.29 14.28
N THR A 254 7.65 30.17 14.39
CA THR A 254 8.58 30.92 13.54
C THR A 254 8.98 30.05 12.36
N LEU A 255 8.76 30.55 11.15
CA LEU A 255 9.25 29.93 9.92
C LEU A 255 10.60 30.53 9.51
N PRO A 256 11.54 29.74 8.99
CA PRO A 256 12.73 30.25 8.30
C PRO A 256 12.34 31.15 7.13
N GLU A 257 13.16 32.17 6.83
CA GLU A 257 12.86 33.16 5.80
C GLU A 257 12.62 32.51 4.42
N ALA A 258 13.45 31.54 4.06
CA ALA A 258 13.34 30.77 2.81
C ALA A 258 12.01 30.01 2.66
N ALA A 259 11.34 29.68 3.76
CA ALA A 259 10.08 28.94 3.77
C ALA A 259 8.84 29.85 3.73
N ARG A 260 8.98 31.16 3.97
CA ARG A 260 7.84 32.08 4.11
C ARG A 260 7.23 32.43 2.75
N GLY A 261 5.96 32.79 2.79
CA GLY A 261 5.23 33.34 1.65
C GLY A 261 4.90 32.31 0.56
N PRO A 262 4.14 32.76 -0.45
CA PRO A 262 3.74 31.95 -1.60
C PRO A 262 4.93 31.47 -2.45
N PRO A 263 4.79 30.36 -3.19
CA PRO A 263 3.71 29.39 -3.06
C PRO A 263 3.69 28.78 -1.65
N TYR A 264 2.48 28.58 -1.11
CA TYR A 264 2.32 27.71 0.03
C TYR A 264 2.66 26.29 -0.38
N PHE A 265 3.26 25.52 0.51
CA PHE A 265 3.53 24.10 0.27
C PHE A 265 2.99 23.25 1.40
N TYR A 266 2.57 22.05 1.07
CA TYR A 266 2.01 21.09 2.02
C TYR A 266 2.41 19.68 1.61
N TYR A 267 3.23 19.04 2.44
CA TYR A 267 3.72 17.68 2.22
C TYR A 267 3.30 16.76 3.37
N GLU A 268 2.71 15.63 3.03
CA GLU A 268 2.28 14.60 3.99
C GLU A 268 3.16 13.35 3.91
N ASN A 269 3.41 12.74 5.08
CA ASN A 269 4.01 11.41 5.16
C ASN A 269 3.56 10.68 6.45
N VAL A 270 3.78 9.36 6.49
CA VAL A 270 3.47 8.52 7.66
C VAL A 270 4.27 8.99 8.88
N ALA A 271 3.59 9.14 10.03
CA ALA A 271 4.24 9.62 11.26
C ALA A 271 5.35 8.67 11.75
N LEU A 272 5.08 7.37 11.74
CA LEU A 272 5.98 6.28 12.16
C LEU A 272 7.01 5.91 11.06
N ALA A 273 7.54 6.90 10.35
CA ALA A 273 8.59 6.69 9.35
C ALA A 273 9.90 6.20 10.00
N PRO A 274 10.77 5.49 9.25
CA PRO A 274 12.07 5.06 9.74
C PRO A 274 12.91 6.21 10.32
N LYS A 275 13.84 5.88 11.23
CA LYS A 275 14.75 6.85 11.87
C LYS A 275 15.50 7.67 10.81
N GLY A 276 15.64 8.97 11.04
CA GLY A 276 16.28 9.91 10.11
C GLY A 276 15.41 10.40 8.94
N VAL A 277 14.28 9.74 8.60
CA VAL A 277 13.43 10.16 7.48
C VAL A 277 12.86 11.55 7.68
N TRP A 278 12.26 11.83 8.84
CA TRP A 278 11.72 13.16 9.14
C TRP A 278 12.78 14.25 9.21
N ALA A 279 13.97 13.94 9.72
CA ALA A 279 15.11 14.88 9.73
C ALA A 279 15.53 15.23 8.29
N LYS A 280 15.59 14.24 7.40
CA LYS A 280 15.89 14.45 5.98
C LYS A 280 14.79 15.26 5.28
N ILE A 281 13.52 14.91 5.45
CA ILE A 281 12.40 15.66 4.86
C ILE A 281 12.41 17.12 5.36
N SER A 282 12.56 17.35 6.67
CA SER A 282 12.66 18.69 7.27
C SER A 282 13.80 19.50 6.67
N ARG A 283 14.99 18.89 6.53
CA ARG A 283 16.17 19.54 5.95
C ARG A 283 15.95 20.01 4.52
N PHE A 284 15.32 19.19 3.68
CA PHE A 284 15.01 19.56 2.30
C PHE A 284 13.87 20.57 2.20
N LEU A 285 12.86 20.46 3.07
CA LEU A 285 11.73 21.40 3.11
C LEU A 285 12.01 22.61 4.01
N TYR A 286 13.18 23.23 3.81
CA TYR A 286 13.57 24.51 4.40
C TYR A 286 13.62 24.55 5.94
N GLU A 287 14.03 23.46 6.57
CA GLU A 287 14.12 23.30 8.03
C GLU A 287 12.78 23.49 8.77
N VAL A 288 11.66 23.28 8.05
CA VAL A 288 10.33 23.38 8.64
C VAL A 288 10.00 22.10 9.42
N GLN A 289 9.64 22.28 10.68
CA GLN A 289 9.26 21.18 11.56
C GLN A 289 7.92 20.53 11.16
N PRO A 290 7.83 19.19 11.16
CA PRO A 290 6.59 18.47 10.87
C PRO A 290 5.54 18.69 11.95
N GLU A 291 4.31 18.96 11.52
CA GLU A 291 3.11 18.93 12.33
C GLU A 291 2.58 17.49 12.41
N PHE A 292 2.76 16.83 13.55
CA PHE A 292 2.29 15.47 13.77
C PHE A 292 0.88 15.42 14.33
N VAL A 293 -0.06 14.85 13.58
CA VAL A 293 -1.49 14.79 13.92
C VAL A 293 -2.03 13.38 13.70
N ASP A 294 -2.88 12.92 14.61
CA ASP A 294 -3.72 11.74 14.39
C ASP A 294 -5.11 12.16 13.89
N SER A 295 -5.55 11.63 12.75
CA SER A 295 -6.92 11.88 12.25
C SER A 295 -8.03 11.36 13.19
N ALA A 296 -7.69 10.60 14.24
CA ALA A 296 -8.61 10.26 15.31
C ALA A 296 -9.34 11.48 15.92
N TYR A 297 -8.73 12.68 15.88
CA TYR A 297 -9.37 13.90 16.38
C TYR A 297 -10.40 14.49 15.39
N PHE A 298 -10.41 14.02 14.14
CA PHE A 298 -11.25 14.51 13.06
C PHE A 298 -12.32 13.49 12.66
N CYS A 299 -12.04 12.19 12.73
CA CYS A 299 -12.99 11.14 12.38
C CYS A 299 -12.93 9.91 13.31
N ALA A 300 -13.69 8.87 12.96
CA ALA A 300 -13.77 7.62 13.72
C ALA A 300 -12.63 6.63 13.45
N ALA A 301 -11.63 7.00 12.65
CA ALA A 301 -10.47 6.15 12.33
C ALA A 301 -9.14 6.84 12.68
N ASN A 302 -8.22 6.09 13.29
CA ASN A 302 -6.87 6.57 13.59
C ASN A 302 -6.06 6.68 12.30
N ARG A 303 -5.34 7.78 12.08
CA ARG A 303 -4.41 7.94 10.95
C ARG A 303 -3.31 8.91 11.36
N LYS A 304 -2.27 8.37 11.98
CA LYS A 304 -1.09 9.12 12.45
C LYS A 304 -0.25 9.57 11.26
N ARG A 305 -0.13 10.87 11.02
CA ARG A 305 0.63 11.49 9.93
C ARG A 305 1.46 12.67 10.42
N GLY A 306 2.53 12.96 9.68
CA GLY A 306 3.25 14.22 9.80
C GLY A 306 2.99 15.08 8.56
N TYR A 307 2.89 16.37 8.77
CA TYR A 307 2.64 17.36 7.72
C TYR A 307 3.68 18.46 7.78
N ILE A 308 4.46 18.67 6.72
CA ILE A 308 5.37 19.81 6.62
C ILE A 308 4.77 20.83 5.68
N HIS A 309 4.59 22.04 6.18
CA HIS A 309 3.99 23.13 5.42
C HIS A 309 4.43 24.50 5.93
N ASN A 310 4.30 25.52 5.09
CA ASN A 310 4.49 26.93 5.45
C ASN A 310 3.17 27.70 5.68
N LEU A 311 2.02 27.01 5.73
CA LEU A 311 0.72 27.63 6.00
C LEU A 311 0.67 28.36 7.36
N PRO A 312 -0.14 29.43 7.47
CA PRO A 312 -0.54 29.99 8.76
C PRO A 312 -1.21 28.93 9.64
N ILE A 313 -1.02 29.03 10.95
CA ILE A 313 -1.63 28.13 11.95
C ILE A 313 -2.73 28.82 12.76
N SER A 314 -2.82 30.16 12.67
CA SER A 314 -3.89 30.95 13.28
C SER A 314 -5.16 30.90 12.44
N ASN A 315 -6.31 31.00 13.09
CA ASN A 315 -7.65 31.07 12.47
C ASN A 315 -8.03 29.83 11.63
N ARG A 316 -7.46 28.66 11.92
CA ARG A 316 -7.96 27.39 11.38
C ARG A 316 -9.39 27.14 11.87
N PHE A 317 -10.23 26.57 11.02
CA PHE A 317 -11.60 26.19 11.38
C PHE A 317 -11.94 24.79 10.87
N ALA A 318 -12.76 24.07 11.64
CA ALA A 318 -13.24 22.74 11.26
C ALA A 318 -14.37 22.82 10.24
N LEU A 319 -14.42 21.85 9.32
CA LEU A 319 -15.56 21.67 8.43
C LEU A 319 -16.84 21.39 9.22
N LYS A 320 -17.97 21.90 8.71
CA LYS A 320 -19.30 21.64 9.27
C LYS A 320 -20.17 20.91 8.24
N PRO A 321 -20.98 19.91 8.65
CA PRO A 321 -21.06 19.34 10.00
C PRO A 321 -19.78 18.59 10.40
N LEU A 322 -19.53 18.46 11.71
CA LEU A 322 -18.38 17.70 12.19
C LEU A 322 -18.54 16.21 11.85
N PRO A 323 -17.48 15.52 11.41
CA PRO A 323 -17.56 14.08 11.13
C PRO A 323 -17.82 13.29 12.42
N PRO A 324 -18.42 12.09 12.29
CA PRO A 324 -18.53 11.18 13.42
C PRO A 324 -17.15 10.79 13.96
N ARG A 325 -17.00 10.80 15.29
CA ARG A 325 -15.73 10.50 15.97
C ARG A 325 -15.68 9.09 16.54
N THR A 326 -16.79 8.37 16.54
CA THR A 326 -16.84 6.97 17.02
C THR A 326 -17.43 6.03 15.98
N ILE A 327 -17.10 4.73 16.08
CA ILE A 327 -17.63 3.68 15.20
C ILE A 327 -19.16 3.70 15.20
N HIS A 328 -19.79 3.86 16.36
CA HIS A 328 -21.25 3.84 16.48
C HIS A 328 -21.94 5.10 15.94
N GLU A 329 -21.26 6.25 15.95
CA GLU A 329 -21.76 7.44 15.25
C GLU A 329 -21.64 7.27 13.74
N ALA A 330 -20.54 6.68 13.26
CA ALA A 330 -20.29 6.48 11.84
C ALA A 330 -21.17 5.38 11.24
N LEU A 331 -21.35 4.27 11.96
CA LEU A 331 -22.09 3.08 11.54
C LEU A 331 -23.14 2.69 12.59
N PRO A 332 -24.26 3.43 12.71
CA PRO A 332 -25.25 3.21 13.78
C PRO A 332 -25.88 1.81 13.77
N SER A 333 -26.01 1.19 12.59
CA SER A 333 -26.58 -0.16 12.41
C SER A 333 -25.77 -1.25 13.12
N THR A 334 -24.46 -1.06 13.29
CA THR A 334 -23.56 -2.03 13.93
C THR A 334 -23.77 -2.15 15.43
N LYS A 335 -24.30 -1.10 16.07
CA LYS A 335 -24.49 -1.02 17.53
C LYS A 335 -25.34 -2.16 18.09
N LYS A 336 -26.34 -2.62 17.33
CA LYS A 336 -27.21 -3.74 17.73
C LYS A 336 -26.46 -5.06 17.91
N TRP A 337 -25.40 -5.26 17.14
CA TRP A 337 -24.65 -6.51 17.08
C TRP A 337 -23.32 -6.47 17.83
N TRP A 338 -23.00 -5.32 18.42
CA TRP A 338 -21.72 -5.09 19.07
C TRP A 338 -21.64 -5.80 20.42
N PRO A 339 -20.72 -6.76 20.62
CA PRO A 339 -20.59 -7.46 21.89
C PRO A 339 -20.11 -6.52 23.00
N SER A 340 -20.55 -6.78 24.23
CA SER A 340 -20.16 -5.97 25.39
C SER A 340 -18.66 -6.03 25.70
N TRP A 341 -17.96 -7.08 25.26
CA TRP A 341 -16.52 -7.28 25.43
C TRP A 341 -15.68 -6.61 24.33
N ASP A 342 -16.26 -6.22 23.19
CA ASP A 342 -15.56 -5.41 22.20
C ASP A 342 -15.63 -3.94 22.60
N LYS A 343 -14.53 -3.43 23.16
CA LYS A 343 -14.42 -2.05 23.67
C LYS A 343 -13.97 -1.04 22.61
N ARG A 344 -13.81 -1.44 21.35
CA ARG A 344 -13.33 -0.52 20.30
C ARG A 344 -14.38 0.56 20.06
N THR A 345 -13.94 1.81 20.12
CA THR A 345 -14.76 2.99 19.78
C THR A 345 -14.28 3.69 18.52
N LYS A 346 -13.06 3.34 18.05
CA LYS A 346 -12.43 3.85 16.83
C LYS A 346 -11.83 2.72 16.01
N PHE A 347 -11.72 2.94 14.70
CA PHE A 347 -10.98 2.09 13.79
C PHE A 347 -9.48 2.36 13.87
N ASN A 348 -8.68 1.36 13.52
CA ASN A 348 -7.27 1.54 13.21
C ASN A 348 -7.10 2.22 11.85
N CYS A 349 -5.85 2.46 11.45
CA CYS A 349 -5.55 3.03 10.14
C CYS A 349 -6.20 2.20 9.04
N LEU A 350 -6.99 2.88 8.20
CA LEU A 350 -7.63 2.29 7.03
C LEU A 350 -6.56 1.84 6.03
N GLN A 351 -6.63 0.57 5.63
CA GLN A 351 -5.64 -0.11 4.80
C GLN A 351 -6.10 -0.23 3.34
N THR A 352 -5.20 -0.63 2.46
CA THR A 352 -5.46 -0.89 1.03
C THR A 352 -6.06 -2.27 0.77
N CYS A 353 -5.98 -3.17 1.75
CA CYS A 353 -6.49 -4.53 1.70
C CYS A 353 -7.54 -4.76 2.80
N ILE A 354 -8.40 -5.75 2.58
CA ILE A 354 -9.49 -6.10 3.48
C ILE A 354 -9.41 -7.56 3.95
N GLY A 355 -10.02 -7.85 5.10
CA GLY A 355 -10.12 -9.20 5.62
C GLY A 355 -10.86 -10.13 4.65
N SER A 356 -10.35 -11.36 4.50
CA SER A 356 -10.94 -12.35 3.60
C SER A 356 -12.25 -12.94 4.13
N ALA A 357 -13.10 -13.44 3.23
CA ALA A 357 -14.31 -14.18 3.62
C ALA A 357 -13.98 -15.40 4.52
N LYS A 358 -12.87 -16.10 4.21
CA LYS A 358 -12.38 -17.24 5.02
C LYS A 358 -12.08 -16.83 6.47
N LEU A 359 -11.52 -15.63 6.68
CA LEU A 359 -11.26 -15.09 8.02
C LEU A 359 -12.56 -14.82 8.77
N THR A 360 -13.52 -14.13 8.14
CA THR A 360 -14.81 -13.82 8.78
C THR A 360 -15.59 -15.09 9.15
N GLU A 361 -15.52 -16.13 8.33
CA GLU A 361 -16.15 -17.43 8.58
C GLU A 361 -15.43 -18.20 9.71
N ARG A 362 -14.09 -18.07 9.81
CA ARG A 362 -13.33 -18.65 10.92
C ARG A 362 -13.74 -18.04 12.25
N ILE A 363 -13.80 -16.71 12.32
CA ILE A 363 -14.25 -15.97 13.52
C ILE A 363 -15.67 -16.41 13.91
N ARG A 364 -16.57 -16.49 12.93
CA ARG A 364 -17.94 -16.95 13.16
C ARG A 364 -17.98 -18.35 13.78
N LYS A 365 -17.29 -19.32 13.18
CA LYS A 365 -17.25 -20.71 13.67
C LYS A 365 -16.62 -20.81 15.06
N GLU A 366 -15.61 -20.00 15.35
CA GLU A 366 -14.96 -19.98 16.67
C GLU A 366 -15.90 -19.46 17.75
N LEU A 367 -16.69 -18.42 17.45
CA LEU A 367 -17.70 -17.89 18.35
C LEU A 367 -18.91 -18.82 18.50
N GLU A 368 -19.35 -19.50 17.43
CA GLU A 368 -20.46 -20.46 17.47
C GLU A 368 -20.13 -21.75 18.25
N LYS A 369 -18.85 -22.12 18.33
CA LYS A 369 -18.37 -23.26 19.13
C LYS A 369 -18.25 -22.95 20.62
N SER A 370 -18.29 -21.68 21.01
CA SER A 370 -18.15 -21.30 22.40
C SER A 370 -19.48 -21.50 23.11
N ASP A 371 -19.53 -22.45 24.05
CA ASP A 371 -20.71 -22.69 24.89
C ASP A 371 -20.91 -21.60 25.97
N MET A 372 -20.00 -20.63 26.06
CA MET A 372 -20.05 -19.52 27.02
C MET A 372 -20.44 -18.20 26.34
N GLU A 373 -21.36 -17.46 26.96
CA GLU A 373 -21.71 -16.09 26.57
C GLU A 373 -21.45 -15.15 27.78
N PRO A 374 -20.32 -14.39 27.78
CA PRO A 374 -19.36 -14.20 26.69
C PRO A 374 -18.36 -15.36 26.51
N PRO A 375 -17.70 -15.47 25.33
CA PRO A 375 -16.65 -16.47 25.07
C PRO A 375 -15.47 -16.38 26.04
N SER A 376 -14.57 -17.39 26.04
CA SER A 376 -13.35 -17.33 26.86
C SER A 376 -12.48 -16.11 26.51
N LEU A 377 -11.71 -15.59 27.48
CA LEU A 377 -10.85 -14.42 27.27
C LEU A 377 -9.86 -14.61 26.11
N VAL A 378 -9.32 -15.82 25.93
CA VAL A 378 -8.41 -16.17 24.82
C VAL A 378 -9.10 -16.00 23.47
N VAL A 379 -10.34 -16.48 23.33
CA VAL A 379 -11.12 -16.33 22.10
C VAL A 379 -11.47 -14.86 21.86
N GLN A 380 -11.86 -14.14 22.91
CA GLN A 380 -12.13 -12.69 22.81
C GLN A 380 -10.90 -11.94 22.29
N GLN A 381 -9.73 -12.16 22.88
CA GLN A 381 -8.49 -11.50 22.48
C GLN A 381 -8.14 -11.80 21.02
N ARG A 382 -8.12 -13.07 20.63
CA ARG A 382 -7.86 -13.48 19.24
C ARG A 382 -8.81 -12.84 18.24
N VAL A 383 -10.12 -12.83 18.54
CA VAL A 383 -11.11 -12.22 17.66
C VAL A 383 -10.92 -10.70 17.60
N LEU A 384 -10.64 -10.04 18.74
CA LEU A 384 -10.36 -8.60 18.75
C LEU A 384 -9.12 -8.25 17.96
N ASP A 385 -8.07 -9.06 18.00
CA ASP A 385 -6.83 -8.79 17.28
C ASP A 385 -7.05 -8.87 15.77
N GLU A 386 -7.78 -9.88 15.29
CA GLU A 386 -8.19 -9.94 13.88
C GLU A 386 -9.12 -8.78 13.51
N CYS A 387 -10.04 -8.41 14.40
CA CYS A 387 -10.94 -7.28 14.17
C CYS A 387 -10.19 -5.94 14.12
N ARG A 388 -9.15 -5.74 14.94
CA ARG A 388 -8.26 -4.58 14.94
C ARG A 388 -7.38 -4.55 13.69
N ARG A 389 -6.83 -5.70 13.31
CA ARG A 389 -5.94 -5.83 12.14
C ARG A 389 -6.65 -5.50 10.84
N TRP A 390 -7.88 -6.00 10.67
CA TRP A 390 -8.63 -5.87 9.42
C TRP A 390 -9.78 -4.85 9.49
N ASN A 391 -9.86 -4.06 10.57
CA ASN A 391 -10.95 -3.12 10.83
C ASN A 391 -12.35 -3.76 10.65
N LEU A 392 -12.54 -4.98 11.16
CA LEU A 392 -13.81 -5.69 11.04
C LEU A 392 -14.87 -5.08 11.96
N VAL A 393 -16.10 -5.05 11.47
CA VAL A 393 -17.29 -4.55 12.16
C VAL A 393 -18.33 -5.64 12.37
N TRP A 394 -19.09 -5.55 13.47
CA TRP A 394 -20.16 -6.48 13.78
C TRP A 394 -21.42 -6.16 12.96
N VAL A 395 -21.85 -7.11 12.12
CA VAL A 395 -22.99 -6.96 11.20
C VAL A 395 -24.13 -7.95 11.49
N GLY A 396 -23.93 -8.85 12.43
CA GLY A 396 -24.93 -9.86 12.84
C GLY A 396 -24.47 -10.62 14.07
N LYS A 397 -25.35 -11.47 14.62
CA LYS A 397 -25.00 -12.38 15.71
C LYS A 397 -23.80 -13.25 15.28
N ASN A 398 -22.70 -13.17 16.02
CA ASN A 398 -21.43 -13.86 15.77
C ASN A 398 -20.84 -13.58 14.37
N LYS A 399 -21.24 -12.49 13.71
CA LYS A 399 -20.86 -12.18 12.34
C LYS A 399 -20.15 -10.84 12.25
N VAL A 400 -18.92 -10.89 11.77
CA VAL A 400 -18.10 -9.73 11.44
C VAL A 400 -17.94 -9.59 9.92
N ALA A 401 -17.73 -8.37 9.44
CA ALA A 401 -17.47 -8.07 8.03
C ALA A 401 -16.41 -6.97 7.90
N PRO A 402 -15.65 -6.93 6.79
CA PRO A 402 -14.82 -5.77 6.46
C PRO A 402 -15.70 -4.55 6.15
N LEU A 403 -15.11 -3.36 6.25
CA LEU A 403 -15.78 -2.12 5.83
C LEU A 403 -16.10 -2.15 4.32
N GLU A 404 -17.29 -1.70 3.97
CA GLU A 404 -17.67 -1.47 2.58
C GLU A 404 -16.95 -0.23 2.01
N PRO A 405 -16.71 -0.14 0.69
CA PRO A 405 -15.99 1.00 0.12
C PRO A 405 -16.66 2.35 0.37
N ASP A 406 -17.99 2.42 0.40
CA ASP A 406 -18.72 3.65 0.70
C ASP A 406 -18.63 4.05 2.19
N GLU A 407 -18.51 3.07 3.09
CA GLU A 407 -18.21 3.33 4.51
C GLU A 407 -16.80 3.90 4.67
N MET A 408 -15.83 3.41 3.90
CA MET A 408 -14.47 3.97 3.89
C MET A 408 -14.41 5.37 3.30
N GLU A 409 -15.10 5.63 2.19
CA GLU A 409 -15.25 6.98 1.62
C GLU A 409 -15.79 7.95 2.66
N PHE A 410 -16.84 7.54 3.38
CA PHE A 410 -17.45 8.34 4.44
C PHE A 410 -16.48 8.64 5.60
N LEU A 411 -15.76 7.63 6.10
CA LEU A 411 -14.77 7.78 7.18
C LEU A 411 -13.57 8.67 6.78
N LEU A 412 -13.18 8.63 5.51
CA LEU A 412 -12.10 9.45 4.96
C LEU A 412 -12.55 10.87 4.59
N GLY A 413 -13.86 11.15 4.65
CA GLY A 413 -14.44 12.45 4.34
C GLY A 413 -14.58 12.71 2.84
N PHE A 414 -14.66 11.67 2.00
CA PHE A 414 -15.01 11.82 0.59
C PHE A 414 -16.53 11.92 0.39
N PRO A 415 -17.00 12.46 -0.76
CA PRO A 415 -18.38 12.29 -1.18
C PRO A 415 -18.76 10.82 -1.28
N ARG A 416 -20.03 10.51 -1.05
CA ARG A 416 -20.55 9.15 -1.24
C ARG A 416 -20.38 8.75 -2.71
N ASP A 417 -19.97 7.50 -2.94
CA ASP A 417 -19.75 6.92 -4.27
C ASP A 417 -18.62 7.59 -5.07
N HIS A 418 -17.71 8.34 -4.41
CA HIS A 418 -16.60 9.04 -5.06
C HIS A 418 -15.72 8.11 -5.91
N THR A 419 -15.46 6.89 -5.45
CA THR A 419 -14.66 5.89 -6.18
C THR A 419 -15.51 4.84 -6.91
N ARG A 420 -16.84 5.00 -6.93
CA ARG A 420 -17.76 4.05 -7.57
C ARG A 420 -17.59 4.07 -9.09
N GLY A 421 -17.65 2.90 -9.73
CA GLY A 421 -17.38 2.73 -11.16
C GLY A 421 -16.00 2.16 -11.47
N VAL A 422 -15.21 1.85 -10.43
CA VAL A 422 -13.95 1.12 -10.51
C VAL A 422 -14.12 -0.26 -9.85
N SER A 423 -13.21 -1.21 -10.16
CA SER A 423 -13.14 -2.50 -9.49
C SER A 423 -13.09 -2.33 -7.97
N ARG A 424 -13.71 -3.27 -7.24
CA ARG A 424 -13.79 -3.20 -5.77
C ARG A 424 -12.39 -3.19 -5.13
N THR A 425 -11.45 -3.95 -5.67
CA THR A 425 -10.07 -3.99 -5.19
C THR A 425 -9.35 -2.66 -5.38
N ASP A 426 -9.51 -2.04 -6.55
CA ASP A 426 -8.89 -0.74 -6.82
C ASP A 426 -9.49 0.37 -5.95
N ARG A 427 -10.79 0.31 -5.63
CA ARG A 427 -11.42 1.22 -4.67
C ARG A 427 -10.73 1.16 -3.30
N TYR A 428 -10.54 -0.03 -2.75
CA TYR A 428 -9.84 -0.20 -1.48
C TYR A 428 -8.39 0.29 -1.53
N LYS A 429 -7.67 -0.04 -2.62
CA LYS A 429 -6.29 0.41 -2.82
C LYS A 429 -6.19 1.94 -2.86
N ALA A 430 -7.08 2.59 -3.59
CA ALA A 430 -7.11 4.05 -3.71
C ALA A 430 -7.49 4.73 -2.38
N LEU A 431 -8.49 4.20 -1.67
CA LEU A 431 -8.95 4.74 -0.39
C LEU A 431 -7.95 4.53 0.76
N GLY A 432 -7.20 3.42 0.79
CA GLY A 432 -6.18 3.21 1.83
C GLY A 432 -5.06 4.27 1.77
N ASN A 433 -4.69 4.68 0.55
CA ASN A 433 -3.55 5.54 0.27
C ASN A 433 -3.89 7.04 0.12
N THR A 434 -5.14 7.45 0.31
CA THR A 434 -5.57 8.84 0.17
C THR A 434 -5.40 9.69 1.44
N PHE A 435 -5.64 10.99 1.36
CA PHE A 435 -5.73 11.86 2.54
C PHE A 435 -7.01 11.61 3.34
N GLN A 436 -6.95 11.85 4.65
CA GLN A 436 -8.16 12.09 5.43
C GLN A 436 -8.58 13.55 5.20
N VAL A 437 -9.71 13.74 4.52
CA VAL A 437 -10.14 15.03 3.96
C VAL A 437 -10.37 16.07 5.05
N ASP A 438 -10.99 15.72 6.17
CA ASP A 438 -11.32 16.69 7.23
C ASP A 438 -10.08 17.23 7.96
N THR A 439 -9.06 16.40 8.14
CA THR A 439 -7.75 16.76 8.73
C THR A 439 -7.03 17.75 7.81
N VAL A 440 -6.94 17.41 6.52
CA VAL A 440 -6.29 18.29 5.53
C VAL A 440 -7.09 19.58 5.34
N ALA A 441 -8.41 19.51 5.27
CA ALA A 441 -9.29 20.68 5.17
C ALA A 441 -9.12 21.63 6.36
N TYR A 442 -8.95 21.10 7.58
CA TYR A 442 -8.68 21.92 8.75
C TYR A 442 -7.36 22.70 8.61
N HIS A 443 -6.30 22.08 8.10
CA HIS A 443 -5.03 22.78 7.85
C HIS A 443 -5.14 23.81 6.72
N LEU A 444 -5.85 23.47 5.64
CA LEU A 444 -6.03 24.34 4.47
C LEU A 444 -7.10 25.43 4.67
N SER A 445 -7.88 25.35 5.74
CA SER A 445 -8.99 26.28 6.02
C SER A 445 -8.56 27.76 6.05
N VAL A 446 -7.33 28.03 6.48
CA VAL A 446 -6.72 29.37 6.53
C VAL A 446 -6.61 30.02 5.14
N LEU A 447 -6.59 29.23 4.07
CA LEU A 447 -6.45 29.74 2.70
C LEU A 447 -7.75 30.33 2.15
N LYS A 448 -8.89 30.07 2.80
CA LYS A 448 -10.20 30.59 2.39
C LYS A 448 -10.22 32.11 2.33
N ASP A 449 -9.77 32.75 3.40
CA ASP A 449 -9.81 34.21 3.51
C ASP A 449 -8.64 34.85 2.75
N VAL A 450 -7.58 34.10 2.47
CA VAL A 450 -6.41 34.55 1.71
C VAL A 450 -6.70 34.57 0.20
N TYR A 451 -7.47 33.60 -0.30
CA TYR A 451 -7.76 33.43 -1.72
C TYR A 451 -9.27 33.43 -2.02
N PRO A 452 -9.99 34.55 -1.78
CA PRO A 452 -11.44 34.61 -1.99
C PRO A 452 -11.85 34.41 -3.45
N GLU A 453 -11.02 34.88 -4.39
CA GLU A 453 -11.25 34.72 -5.83
C GLU A 453 -10.93 33.32 -6.34
N GLY A 454 -10.30 32.47 -5.51
CA GLY A 454 -9.81 31.16 -5.87
C GLY A 454 -8.31 31.08 -6.15
N MET A 455 -7.79 29.85 -6.16
CA MET A 455 -6.36 29.56 -6.18
C MET A 455 -5.92 28.65 -7.35
N ASN A 456 -4.64 28.74 -7.67
CA ASN A 456 -3.94 27.83 -8.57
C ASN A 456 -3.18 26.76 -7.75
N VAL A 457 -3.50 25.49 -7.98
CA VAL A 457 -2.98 24.36 -7.21
C VAL A 457 -2.10 23.47 -8.09
N LEU A 458 -0.92 23.15 -7.58
CA LEU A 458 -0.06 22.09 -8.10
C LEU A 458 -0.14 20.89 -7.15
N SER A 459 -0.81 19.83 -7.59
CA SER A 459 -1.11 18.64 -6.78
C SER A 459 -0.25 17.47 -7.26
N LEU A 460 0.77 17.14 -6.48
CA LEU A 460 1.72 16.06 -6.77
C LEU A 460 1.29 14.79 -6.03
N PHE A 461 1.27 13.66 -6.73
CA PHE A 461 0.77 12.38 -6.19
C PHE A 461 -0.68 12.52 -5.70
N SER A 462 -1.52 13.14 -6.53
CA SER A 462 -2.85 13.61 -6.15
C SER A 462 -3.84 12.48 -5.80
N GLY A 463 -3.57 11.24 -6.24
CA GLY A 463 -4.42 10.10 -5.98
C GLY A 463 -5.85 10.36 -6.46
N ILE A 464 -6.83 10.11 -5.58
CA ILE A 464 -8.25 10.31 -5.88
C ILE A 464 -8.74 11.74 -5.62
N GLY A 465 -7.84 12.71 -5.48
CA GLY A 465 -8.22 14.11 -5.33
C GLY A 465 -8.47 14.58 -3.89
N GLY A 466 -7.78 14.00 -2.90
CA GLY A 466 -8.04 14.31 -1.49
C GLY A 466 -7.82 15.77 -1.13
N ALA A 467 -6.85 16.44 -1.75
CA ALA A 467 -6.56 17.85 -1.53
C ALA A 467 -7.62 18.76 -2.17
N GLU A 468 -8.02 18.44 -3.39
CA GLU A 468 -9.01 19.15 -4.20
C GLU A 468 -10.39 19.07 -3.54
N VAL A 469 -10.78 17.88 -3.07
CA VAL A 469 -12.00 17.67 -2.28
C VAL A 469 -11.95 18.48 -0.98
N ALA A 470 -10.81 18.51 -0.29
CA ALA A 470 -10.66 19.30 0.94
C ALA A 470 -10.84 20.80 0.68
N LEU A 471 -10.14 21.36 -0.32
CA LEU A 471 -10.25 22.77 -0.70
C LEU A 471 -11.67 23.15 -1.14
N HIS A 472 -12.31 22.29 -1.94
CA HIS A 472 -13.69 22.48 -2.35
C HIS A 472 -14.65 22.52 -1.15
N LYS A 473 -14.50 21.61 -0.18
CA LYS A 473 -15.31 21.59 1.04
C LYS A 473 -15.08 22.79 1.96
N VAL A 474 -13.84 23.31 2.02
CA VAL A 474 -13.54 24.57 2.72
C VAL A 474 -14.27 25.75 2.07
N GLY A 475 -14.53 25.66 0.76
CA GLY A 475 -15.15 26.71 -0.05
C GLY A 475 -14.12 27.62 -0.70
N VAL A 476 -12.91 27.11 -0.97
CA VAL A 476 -11.90 27.79 -1.78
C VAL A 476 -12.17 27.47 -3.25
N PRO A 477 -12.42 28.46 -4.13
CA PRO A 477 -12.60 28.19 -5.55
C PRO A 477 -11.30 27.66 -6.18
N LEU A 478 -11.39 26.61 -6.97
CA LEU A 478 -10.26 26.03 -7.70
C LEU A 478 -10.21 26.65 -9.10
N LYS A 479 -9.26 27.57 -9.36
CA LYS A 479 -9.13 28.24 -10.66
C LYS A 479 -8.42 27.37 -11.68
N ASN A 480 -7.24 26.89 -11.30
CA ASN A 480 -6.43 26.01 -12.13
C ASN A 480 -5.82 24.94 -11.24
N VAL A 481 -5.97 23.68 -11.61
CA VAL A 481 -5.38 22.55 -10.89
C VAL A 481 -4.51 21.77 -11.86
N LEU A 482 -3.20 21.74 -11.60
CA LEU A 482 -2.27 20.84 -12.27
C LEU A 482 -2.05 19.62 -11.37
N SER A 483 -2.67 18.51 -11.75
CA SER A 483 -2.68 17.25 -11.00
C SER A 483 -1.72 16.25 -11.63
N ILE A 484 -0.79 15.71 -10.85
CA ILE A 484 0.18 14.69 -11.27
C ILE A 484 -0.15 13.39 -10.53
N GLU A 485 -0.59 12.37 -11.27
CA GLU A 485 -0.98 11.08 -10.69
C GLU A 485 -0.69 9.96 -11.68
N ILE A 486 0.03 8.92 -11.24
CA ILE A 486 0.49 7.83 -12.10
C ILE A 486 -0.63 6.87 -12.52
N SER A 487 -1.61 6.62 -11.66
CA SER A 487 -2.70 5.68 -11.93
C SER A 487 -3.81 6.33 -12.75
N GLU A 488 -4.10 5.77 -13.93
CA GLU A 488 -5.20 6.21 -14.77
C GLU A 488 -6.56 6.10 -14.07
N ILE A 489 -6.73 5.09 -13.22
CA ILE A 489 -7.93 4.90 -12.42
C ILE A 489 -8.17 6.09 -11.48
N ASN A 490 -7.12 6.54 -10.80
CA ASN A 490 -7.18 7.66 -9.86
C ASN A 490 -7.47 8.98 -10.60
N ARG A 491 -6.79 9.21 -11.73
CA ARG A 491 -7.08 10.33 -12.64
C ARG A 491 -8.54 10.35 -13.08
N ARG A 492 -9.08 9.19 -13.49
CA ARG A 492 -10.50 9.06 -13.88
C ARG A 492 -11.46 9.40 -12.74
N ILE A 493 -11.14 9.00 -11.50
CA ILE A 493 -11.93 9.35 -10.31
C ILE A 493 -11.93 10.86 -10.10
N LEU A 494 -10.76 11.50 -10.07
CA LEU A 494 -10.64 12.95 -9.90
C LEU A 494 -11.37 13.72 -11.00
N ARG A 495 -11.20 13.31 -12.26
CA ARG A 495 -11.88 13.92 -13.41
C ARG A 495 -13.40 13.80 -13.30
N SER A 496 -13.90 12.62 -12.92
CA SER A 496 -15.34 12.42 -12.74
C SER A 496 -15.88 13.32 -11.63
N TRP A 497 -15.15 13.44 -10.51
CA TRP A 497 -15.51 14.36 -9.44
C TRP A 497 -15.50 15.83 -9.90
N TRP A 498 -14.50 16.23 -10.69
CA TRP A 498 -14.37 17.58 -11.24
C TRP A 498 -15.59 17.97 -12.09
N GLU A 499 -16.03 17.06 -12.95
CA GLU A 499 -17.22 17.24 -13.81
C GLU A 499 -18.52 17.21 -12.99
N GLN A 500 -18.67 16.27 -12.06
CA GLN A 500 -19.88 16.13 -11.23
C GLN A 500 -20.11 17.32 -10.29
N THR A 501 -19.04 17.98 -9.85
CA THR A 501 -19.12 19.17 -9.00
C THR A 501 -19.18 20.48 -9.80
N ASP A 502 -19.26 20.40 -11.13
CA ASP A 502 -19.36 21.56 -12.05
C ASP A 502 -18.30 22.64 -11.76
N GLN A 503 -17.07 22.19 -11.53
CA GLN A 503 -15.94 23.10 -11.28
C GLN A 503 -15.75 24.03 -12.47
N LYS A 504 -15.63 25.33 -12.20
CA LYS A 504 -15.49 26.37 -13.24
C LYS A 504 -14.05 26.61 -13.68
N GLY A 505 -13.09 26.08 -12.93
CA GLY A 505 -11.68 26.19 -13.25
C GLY A 505 -11.21 25.22 -14.33
N THR A 506 -9.90 25.21 -14.56
CA THR A 506 -9.23 24.27 -15.46
C THR A 506 -8.56 23.16 -14.67
N LEU A 507 -8.87 21.90 -15.00
CA LEU A 507 -8.10 20.74 -14.54
C LEU A 507 -7.16 20.28 -15.65
N VAL A 508 -5.87 20.22 -15.33
CA VAL A 508 -4.83 19.65 -16.19
C VAL A 508 -4.22 18.47 -15.47
N GLU A 509 -4.18 17.31 -16.15
CA GLU A 509 -3.66 16.08 -15.58
C GLU A 509 -2.39 15.64 -16.32
N LEU A 510 -1.38 15.24 -15.55
CA LEU A 510 -0.17 14.58 -16.02
C LEU A 510 -0.02 13.25 -15.28
N ASP A 511 0.64 12.29 -15.91
CA ASP A 511 0.81 10.95 -15.35
C ASP A 511 2.03 10.84 -14.44
N ASP A 512 3.18 11.29 -14.92
CA ASP A 512 4.45 11.06 -14.25
C ASP A 512 5.12 12.37 -13.82
N VAL A 513 5.50 12.43 -12.54
CA VAL A 513 6.23 13.55 -11.95
C VAL A 513 7.60 13.75 -12.59
N GLN A 514 8.21 12.69 -13.10
CA GLN A 514 9.51 12.75 -13.77
C GLN A 514 9.43 13.48 -15.12
N ARG A 515 8.24 13.52 -15.74
CA ARG A 515 8.00 14.28 -16.98
C ARG A 515 7.79 15.76 -16.74
N VAL A 516 7.64 16.19 -15.49
CA VAL A 516 7.46 17.59 -15.12
C VAL A 516 8.84 18.27 -15.10
N THR A 517 9.26 18.78 -16.27
CA THR A 517 10.49 19.56 -16.42
C THR A 517 10.29 21.01 -16.01
N ASN A 518 11.40 21.73 -15.78
CA ASN A 518 11.39 23.16 -15.45
C ASN A 518 10.70 24.00 -16.54
N ASP A 519 10.92 23.68 -17.81
CA ASP A 519 10.27 24.37 -18.94
C ASP A 519 8.74 24.20 -18.93
N ILE A 520 8.27 23.00 -18.55
CA ILE A 520 6.85 22.71 -18.42
C ILE A 520 6.27 23.50 -17.24
N LEU A 521 6.96 23.53 -16.11
CA LEU A 521 6.55 24.34 -14.95
C LEU A 521 6.47 25.83 -15.29
N ASP A 522 7.47 26.38 -15.98
CA ASP A 522 7.50 27.79 -16.38
C ASP A 522 6.41 28.11 -17.42
N LYS A 523 6.07 27.16 -18.29
CA LYS A 523 4.95 27.30 -19.23
C LYS A 523 3.63 27.37 -18.47
N TRP A 524 3.38 26.47 -17.52
CA TRP A 524 2.15 26.46 -16.73
C TRP A 524 2.06 27.64 -15.77
N ALA A 525 3.16 28.00 -15.12
CA ALA A 525 3.24 29.19 -14.28
C ALA A 525 2.88 30.46 -15.07
N ARG A 526 3.40 30.62 -16.30
CA ARG A 526 3.01 31.74 -17.18
C ARG A 526 1.54 31.69 -17.59
N ASN A 527 1.00 30.51 -17.86
CA ASN A 527 -0.40 30.37 -18.27
C ASN A 527 -1.38 30.61 -17.13
N PHE A 528 -1.04 30.19 -15.91
CA PHE A 528 -1.92 30.29 -14.73
C PHE A 528 -1.68 31.58 -13.92
N GLY A 529 -0.55 32.26 -14.11
CA GLY A 529 -0.14 33.38 -13.26
C GLY A 529 0.51 32.92 -11.96
N GLY A 530 1.25 31.80 -12.00
CA GLY A 530 1.90 31.18 -10.85
C GLY A 530 1.02 30.16 -10.13
N PHE A 531 1.60 29.50 -9.11
CA PHE A 531 0.91 28.57 -8.23
C PHE A 531 0.82 29.15 -6.82
N ASP A 532 -0.33 29.01 -6.19
CA ASP A 532 -0.59 29.48 -4.83
C ASP A 532 -0.30 28.39 -3.79
N LEU A 533 -0.57 27.14 -4.16
CA LEU A 533 -0.39 25.97 -3.31
C LEU A 533 0.26 24.82 -4.08
N ILE A 534 1.33 24.26 -3.52
CA ILE A 534 1.97 23.02 -3.97
C ILE A 534 1.73 21.96 -2.90
N ILE A 535 0.88 20.99 -3.20
CA ILE A 535 0.46 19.96 -2.24
C ILE A 535 0.86 18.58 -2.74
N GLY A 536 1.30 17.71 -1.83
CA GLY A 536 1.56 16.32 -2.17
C GLY A 536 1.64 15.39 -0.96
N GLY A 537 1.36 14.12 -1.18
CA GLY A 537 1.50 13.06 -0.19
C GLY A 537 2.58 12.09 -0.62
N SER A 538 3.23 11.43 0.33
CA SER A 538 4.24 10.44 -0.01
C SER A 538 3.60 9.23 -0.70
N PRO A 539 4.01 8.87 -1.93
CA PRO A 539 3.50 7.72 -2.66
C PRO A 539 4.12 6.42 -2.10
N CYS A 540 3.94 6.14 -0.81
CA CYS A 540 4.64 5.05 -0.14
C CYS A 540 3.72 3.85 0.11
N ASN A 541 3.75 2.89 -0.83
CA ASN A 541 3.30 1.53 -0.56
C ASN A 541 4.21 0.82 0.47
N ASN A 542 5.49 1.20 0.62
CA ASN A 542 6.48 0.49 1.47
C ASN A 542 6.67 1.05 2.90
N LEU A 543 6.10 2.22 3.24
CA LEU A 543 6.19 2.77 4.62
C LEU A 543 4.97 2.43 5.50
N SER A 544 3.90 1.86 4.93
CA SER A 544 2.73 1.43 5.69
C SER A 544 3.02 0.08 6.36
N GLY A 545 2.67 -0.04 7.65
CA GLY A 545 3.12 -1.14 8.53
C GLY A 545 2.77 -2.56 8.09
N SER A 546 1.90 -2.76 7.11
CA SER A 546 1.55 -4.08 6.56
C SER A 546 2.33 -4.45 5.28
N ASN A 547 3.05 -3.51 4.67
CA ASN A 547 3.86 -3.71 3.45
C ASN A 547 5.37 -3.52 3.73
N ARG A 548 5.83 -3.75 4.97
CA ARG A 548 7.25 -3.73 5.36
C ARG A 548 8.01 -4.93 4.79
N VAL A 549 8.07 -5.07 3.46
CA VAL A 549 8.85 -6.12 2.80
C VAL A 549 10.29 -5.65 2.52
N SER A 550 10.58 -4.35 2.53
CA SER A 550 11.96 -3.85 2.49
C SER A 550 12.22 -2.72 3.48
N ARG A 551 13.39 -2.75 4.13
CA ARG A 551 13.88 -1.74 5.09
C ARG A 551 14.50 -0.53 4.36
N ASP A 552 14.07 -0.25 3.14
CA ASP A 552 14.68 0.81 2.37
C ASP A 552 14.02 2.11 2.80
N GLY A 553 14.73 2.91 3.59
CA GLY A 553 14.30 4.23 4.01
C GLY A 553 14.15 5.18 2.81
N LEU A 554 14.68 6.40 2.91
CA LEU A 554 14.64 7.35 1.79
C LEU A 554 15.55 7.00 0.59
N GLU A 555 16.04 5.76 0.52
CA GLU A 555 16.95 5.23 -0.50
C GLU A 555 16.31 4.17 -1.40
N GLY A 556 15.10 3.69 -1.08
CA GLY A 556 14.35 2.77 -1.93
C GLY A 556 13.77 3.46 -3.19
N ALA A 557 13.44 2.67 -4.21
CA ALA A 557 12.95 3.16 -5.51
C ALA A 557 11.74 4.14 -5.42
N HIS A 558 10.86 3.97 -4.43
CA HIS A 558 9.71 4.87 -4.18
C HIS A 558 10.05 6.13 -3.37
N SER A 559 11.20 6.16 -2.70
CA SER A 559 11.67 7.31 -1.92
C SER A 559 12.35 8.38 -2.77
N SER A 560 12.67 8.06 -4.03
CA SER A 560 13.09 9.02 -5.05
C SER A 560 12.04 10.12 -5.29
N LEU A 561 10.75 9.78 -5.15
CA LEU A 561 9.62 10.65 -5.47
C LEU A 561 9.50 11.85 -4.52
N PHE A 562 10.04 11.76 -3.29
CA PHE A 562 10.19 12.92 -2.42
C PHE A 562 11.13 13.97 -3.01
N PHE A 563 12.22 13.55 -3.64
CA PHE A 563 13.16 14.49 -4.27
C PHE A 563 12.56 15.14 -5.50
N ASP A 564 11.66 14.46 -6.23
CA ASP A 564 10.88 15.09 -7.28
C ASP A 564 9.92 16.16 -6.74
N TYR A 565 9.25 15.89 -5.61
CA TYR A 565 8.46 16.92 -4.92
C TYR A 565 9.31 18.14 -4.58
N PHE A 566 10.47 17.94 -3.95
CA PHE A 566 11.38 19.03 -3.59
C PHE A 566 11.90 19.77 -4.82
N ARG A 567 12.34 19.07 -5.86
CA ARG A 567 12.82 19.65 -7.12
C ARG A 567 11.78 20.59 -7.74
N ILE A 568 10.52 20.16 -7.78
CA ILE A 568 9.42 20.97 -8.31
C ILE A 568 9.12 22.16 -7.40
N LEU A 569 9.04 21.94 -6.08
CA LEU A 569 8.82 23.00 -5.10
C LEU A 569 9.89 24.10 -5.19
N ASP A 570 11.16 23.70 -5.21
CA ASP A 570 12.29 24.62 -5.22
C ASP A 570 12.36 25.42 -6.52
N HIS A 571 12.07 24.78 -7.66
CA HIS A 571 11.96 25.48 -8.94
C HIS A 571 10.84 26.52 -8.94
N VAL A 572 9.61 26.14 -8.54
CA VAL A 572 8.47 27.05 -8.52
C VAL A 572 8.68 28.20 -7.52
N ARG A 573 9.35 27.96 -6.39
CA ARG A 573 9.70 29.03 -5.45
C ARG A 573 10.78 29.97 -6.00
N SER A 574 11.77 29.44 -6.70
CA SER A 574 12.83 30.24 -7.33
C SER A 574 12.30 31.12 -8.46
N THR A 575 11.31 30.64 -9.22
CA THR A 575 10.70 31.40 -10.32
C THR A 575 9.48 32.22 -9.89
N GLY A 576 8.86 31.93 -8.75
CA GLY A 576 7.68 32.62 -8.23
C GLY A 576 7.87 34.13 -8.02
N GLY A 577 9.09 34.60 -7.77
CA GLY A 577 9.42 36.03 -7.70
C GLY A 577 9.39 36.77 -9.06
N ILE A 578 9.26 36.04 -10.17
CA ILE A 578 9.25 36.58 -11.55
C ILE A 578 7.80 36.78 -12.05
N TYR A 579 6.82 36.08 -11.45
CA TYR A 579 5.45 36.01 -11.95
C TYR A 579 4.40 36.67 -11.03
N GLN A 580 4.82 37.21 -9.88
CA GLN A 580 4.05 38.13 -9.03
C GLN A 580 4.30 39.57 -9.47
#